data_AF-A0AAD6H4J2-F1
#
_entry.id   AF-A0AAD6H4J2-F1
#
_cell.length_a   1.000
_cell.length_b   1.000
_cell.length_c   1.000
_cell.angle_alpha   90.00
_cell.angle_beta   90.00
_cell.angle_gamma   90.00
#
_symmetry.space_group_name_H-M   'P 1'
#
loop_
_entity.id
_entity.type
_entity.pdbx_description
1 polymer ?
#
loop_
_entity_poly.entity_id
_entity_poly.type
_entity_poly.pdbx_seq_one_letter_code
_entity_poly.pdbx_strand_id
1 'polypeptide(L)'
;MMGSQVTVWRWREIFQNDFKSRMQWTIRPQFEQASHAYIAIVNGSASREVLQYVVFPEQNVILNESKSCNPDDHGAFSFKWWQYLEPSSNLNTPKRDVTVLNLQQRNAATVTIEIPPAETLMRAGRVVHAEADKHLHIILEASNGGQPAYRRVILTIKGNTSSEKTEGREHQGHDEI
;
A
#
# COMPACT_ATOMS: atom_id res chain seq x y z
N MET A 1 15.38 7.95 14.57
CA MET A 1 14.95 6.97 15.57
C MET A 1 14.15 5.88 14.88
N MET A 2 14.55 4.62 15.02
CA MET A 2 13.82 3.45 14.56
C MET A 2 13.56 2.58 15.79
N GLY A 3 12.29 2.37 16.12
CA GLY A 3 11.84 1.58 17.26
C GLY A 3 10.36 1.25 17.08
N SER A 4 9.89 0.12 17.62
CA SER A 4 8.49 -0.33 17.49
C SER A 4 7.46 0.69 17.99
N GLN A 5 7.87 1.61 18.87
CA GLN A 5 7.02 2.70 19.34
C GLN A 5 6.76 3.77 18.26
N VAL A 6 7.67 3.92 17.29
CA VAL A 6 7.57 4.89 16.18
C VAL A 6 6.55 4.42 15.14
N THR A 7 6.32 3.11 14.99
CA THR A 7 5.39 2.55 13.99
C THR A 7 3.93 2.86 14.31
N VAL A 8 3.58 2.99 15.60
CA VAL A 8 2.26 3.44 16.06
C VAL A 8 2.17 4.96 16.13
N TRP A 9 3.27 5.64 16.50
CA TRP A 9 3.26 7.08 16.72
C TRP A 9 2.82 7.89 15.49
N ARG A 10 3.22 7.48 14.28
CA ARG A 10 2.78 8.09 13.01
C ARG A 10 1.26 8.23 12.91
N TRP A 11 0.53 7.25 13.44
CA TRP A 11 -0.92 7.14 13.31
C TRP A 11 -1.67 7.67 14.54
N ARG A 12 -0.95 8.21 15.52
CA ARG A 12 -1.50 8.59 16.84
C ARG A 12 -2.64 9.57 16.75
N GLU A 13 -2.43 10.66 16.05
CA GLU A 13 -3.44 11.70 15.90
C GLU A 13 -4.72 11.13 15.27
N ILE A 14 -4.57 10.31 14.23
CA ILE A 14 -5.71 9.75 13.51
C ILE A 14 -6.51 8.78 14.38
N PHE A 15 -5.88 7.83 15.07
CA PHE A 15 -6.66 6.89 15.88
C PHE A 15 -7.28 7.56 17.11
N GLN A 16 -6.66 8.63 17.65
CA GLN A 16 -7.26 9.42 18.72
C GLN A 16 -8.48 10.19 18.22
N ASN A 17 -8.41 10.78 17.03
CA ASN A 17 -9.54 11.45 16.39
C ASN A 17 -10.67 10.46 16.07
N ASP A 18 -10.35 9.27 15.56
CA ASP A 18 -11.34 8.20 15.33
C ASP A 18 -12.07 7.80 16.62
N PHE A 19 -11.31 7.64 17.71
CA PHE A 19 -11.88 7.34 19.01
C PHE A 19 -12.80 8.46 19.51
N LYS A 20 -12.38 9.73 19.38
CA LYS A 20 -13.21 10.89 19.72
C LYS A 20 -14.53 10.89 18.92
N SER A 21 -14.47 10.65 17.62
CA SER A 21 -15.66 10.57 16.76
C SER A 21 -16.60 9.47 17.25
N ARG A 22 -16.09 8.27 17.53
CA ARG A 22 -16.88 7.15 18.08
C ARG A 22 -17.51 7.46 19.43
N MET A 23 -16.83 8.21 20.30
CA MET A 23 -17.43 8.65 21.57
C MET A 23 -18.60 9.61 21.32
N GLN A 24 -18.48 10.54 20.37
CA GLN A 24 -19.61 11.41 20.00
C GLN A 24 -20.81 10.60 19.49
N TRP A 25 -20.58 9.53 18.72
CA TRP A 25 -21.66 8.67 18.20
C TRP A 25 -22.51 8.04 19.31
N THR A 26 -21.96 7.86 20.51
CA THR A 26 -22.70 7.26 21.64
C THR A 26 -23.64 8.23 22.36
N ILE A 27 -23.40 9.53 22.21
CA ILE A 27 -24.14 10.59 22.93
C ILE A 27 -24.98 11.48 21.99
N ARG A 28 -24.75 11.37 20.68
CA ARG A 28 -25.48 12.10 19.64
C ARG A 28 -26.51 11.17 19.00
N PRO A 29 -27.82 11.45 19.12
CA PRO A 29 -28.84 10.56 18.57
C PRO A 29 -29.02 10.71 17.06
N GLN A 30 -28.58 11.83 16.48
CA GLN A 30 -28.64 12.08 15.04
C GLN A 30 -27.27 11.84 14.38
N PHE A 31 -27.30 11.26 13.18
CA PHE A 31 -26.11 10.98 12.38
C PHE A 31 -25.31 12.27 12.14
N GLU A 32 -25.97 13.32 11.66
CA GLU A 32 -25.36 14.59 11.25
C GLU A 32 -24.69 15.37 12.40
N GLN A 33 -24.93 14.98 13.65
CA GLN A 33 -24.33 15.62 14.84
C GLN A 33 -22.99 14.99 15.25
N ALA A 34 -22.52 14.00 14.50
CA ALA A 34 -21.34 13.23 14.77
C ALA A 34 -20.47 13.17 13.50
N SER A 35 -19.14 13.13 13.67
CA SER A 35 -18.23 13.10 12.52
C SER A 35 -18.02 11.67 12.02
N HIS A 36 -18.08 11.49 10.70
CA HIS A 36 -17.90 10.26 9.96
C HIS A 36 -16.63 10.33 9.11
N ALA A 37 -16.01 9.17 8.96
CA ALA A 37 -14.83 9.04 8.13
C ALA A 37 -15.19 9.11 6.65
N TYR A 38 -14.26 9.69 5.90
CA TYR A 38 -14.24 9.65 4.44
C TYR A 38 -14.33 8.22 3.89
N ILE A 39 -15.07 8.00 2.81
CA ILE A 39 -15.21 6.69 2.16
C ILE A 39 -14.34 6.66 0.91
N ALA A 40 -13.14 6.08 1.05
CA ALA A 40 -12.13 6.05 0.00
C ALA A 40 -12.30 4.89 -1.00
N ILE A 41 -12.46 5.21 -2.27
CA ILE A 41 -12.79 4.30 -3.39
C ILE A 41 -11.72 4.37 -4.48
N VAL A 42 -10.73 3.49 -4.41
CA VAL A 42 -9.63 3.45 -5.40
C VAL A 42 -9.98 2.49 -6.53
N ASN A 43 -9.89 2.97 -7.77
CA ASN A 43 -10.19 2.25 -9.02
C ASN A 43 -11.56 1.55 -8.99
N GLY A 44 -12.55 2.21 -8.39
CA GLY A 44 -13.92 1.70 -8.25
C GLY A 44 -14.12 0.69 -7.11
N SER A 45 -13.08 0.29 -6.38
CA SER A 45 -13.21 -0.60 -5.23
C SER A 45 -13.47 0.20 -3.94
N ALA A 46 -14.67 0.05 -3.39
CA ALA A 46 -15.06 0.57 -2.08
C ALA A 46 -14.75 -0.41 -0.92
N SER A 47 -14.11 -1.56 -1.23
CA SER A 47 -13.72 -2.53 -0.21
C SER A 47 -12.73 -1.93 0.80
N ARG A 48 -12.77 -2.42 2.04
CA ARG A 48 -11.78 -2.08 3.07
C ARG A 48 -10.53 -2.95 3.02
N GLU A 49 -10.48 -3.88 2.08
CA GLU A 49 -9.34 -4.78 1.88
C GLU A 49 -8.17 -4.02 1.27
N VAL A 50 -6.96 -4.55 1.50
CA VAL A 50 -5.76 -4.05 0.85
C VAL A 50 -5.85 -4.39 -0.64
N LEU A 51 -5.76 -3.38 -1.50
CA LEU A 51 -5.75 -3.59 -2.94
C LEU A 51 -4.41 -4.19 -3.36
N GLN A 52 -4.44 -5.17 -4.24
CA GLN A 52 -3.26 -5.86 -4.73
C GLN A 52 -3.28 -5.88 -6.25
N TYR A 53 -2.18 -5.46 -6.86
CA TYR A 53 -1.98 -5.50 -8.30
C TYR A 53 -0.66 -6.19 -8.59
N VAL A 54 -0.66 -7.09 -9.57
CA VAL A 54 0.59 -7.56 -10.19
C VAL A 54 0.95 -6.56 -11.28
N VAL A 55 2.20 -6.07 -11.26
CA VAL A 55 2.68 -5.05 -12.19
C VAL A 55 4.04 -5.46 -12.76
N PHE A 56 4.37 -4.87 -13.91
CA PHE A 56 5.61 -5.15 -14.63
C PHE A 56 6.59 -3.98 -14.51
N PRO A 57 7.90 -4.23 -14.63
CA PRO A 57 8.89 -3.17 -14.81
C PRO A 57 8.49 -2.21 -15.93
N GLU A 58 8.76 -0.92 -15.75
CA GLU A 58 8.49 0.16 -16.72
C GLU A 58 6.99 0.40 -17.01
N GLN A 59 6.10 -0.31 -16.31
CA GLN A 59 4.67 -0.07 -16.41
C GLN A 59 4.30 1.25 -15.73
N ASN A 60 3.37 1.98 -16.36
CA ASN A 60 2.66 3.08 -15.70
C ASN A 60 1.39 2.55 -15.03
N VAL A 61 1.33 2.67 -13.70
CA VAL A 61 0.17 2.28 -12.90
C VAL A 61 -0.62 3.53 -12.56
N ILE A 62 -1.91 3.55 -12.93
CA ILE A 62 -2.82 4.64 -12.62
C ILE A 62 -3.74 4.22 -11.49
N LEU A 63 -3.73 4.99 -10.40
CA LEU A 63 -4.66 4.83 -9.29
C LEU A 63 -5.52 6.09 -9.23
N ASN A 64 -6.83 5.90 -9.32
CA ASN A 64 -7.83 6.96 -9.31
C ASN A 64 -8.79 6.77 -8.15
N GLU A 65 -9.11 7.85 -7.47
CA GLU A 65 -10.01 7.83 -6.32
C GLU A 65 -11.22 8.77 -6.48
N SER A 66 -11.47 9.28 -7.69
CA SER A 66 -12.47 10.32 -7.93
C SER A 66 -13.93 9.93 -7.67
N LYS A 67 -14.21 8.65 -7.38
CA LYS A 67 -15.55 8.15 -7.02
C LYS A 67 -15.85 8.21 -5.52
N SER A 68 -14.91 8.69 -4.74
CA SER A 68 -14.99 8.65 -3.28
C SER A 68 -15.89 9.75 -2.75
N CYS A 69 -16.39 9.53 -1.54
CA CYS A 69 -17.39 10.42 -0.95
C CYS A 69 -17.15 10.57 0.54
N ASN A 70 -17.57 11.71 1.08
CA ASN A 70 -17.68 11.91 2.52
C ASN A 70 -19.16 12.06 2.88
N PRO A 71 -19.70 11.26 3.81
CA PRO A 71 -21.04 11.50 4.36
C PRO A 71 -21.18 12.89 4.98
N ASP A 72 -20.08 13.42 5.51
CA ASP A 72 -20.06 14.75 6.09
C ASP A 72 -19.41 15.73 5.12
N ASP A 73 -20.20 16.67 4.60
CA ASP A 73 -19.64 17.73 3.78
C ASP A 73 -18.90 18.74 4.66
N HIS A 74 -17.58 18.61 4.71
CA HIS A 74 -16.70 19.41 5.55
C HIS A 74 -15.78 20.34 4.75
N GLY A 75 -15.99 20.48 3.44
CA GLY A 75 -15.33 21.50 2.62
C GLY A 75 -14.62 20.98 1.37
N ALA A 76 -13.30 21.17 1.29
CA ALA A 76 -12.51 20.84 0.11
C ALA A 76 -11.80 19.48 0.25
N PHE A 77 -11.81 18.71 -0.84
CA PHE A 77 -11.08 17.45 -0.92
C PHE A 77 -9.57 17.66 -0.90
N SER A 78 -8.88 16.88 -0.08
CA SER A 78 -7.43 16.80 0.03
C SER A 78 -6.99 15.36 -0.23
N PHE A 79 -6.00 15.21 -1.10
CA PHE A 79 -5.43 13.92 -1.47
C PHE A 79 -3.94 13.93 -1.23
N LYS A 80 -3.41 12.80 -0.81
CA LYS A 80 -1.97 12.60 -0.66
C LYS A 80 -1.62 11.14 -0.92
N TRP A 81 -0.87 10.92 -1.98
CA TRP A 81 -0.30 9.64 -2.36
C TRP A 81 1.16 9.57 -1.95
N TRP A 82 1.54 8.52 -1.22
CA TRP A 82 2.90 8.34 -0.77
C TRP A 82 3.29 6.87 -0.68
N GLN A 83 4.59 6.60 -0.83
CA GLN A 83 5.13 5.26 -0.75
C GLN A 83 5.46 4.91 0.70
N TYR A 84 4.95 3.77 1.17
CA TYR A 84 5.24 3.24 2.49
C TYR A 84 6.43 2.29 2.40
N LEU A 85 7.64 2.84 2.61
CA LEU A 85 8.90 2.14 2.40
C LEU A 85 9.12 1.02 3.41
N GLU A 86 8.82 1.26 4.69
CA GLU A 86 9.07 0.32 5.78
C GLU A 86 8.49 -1.09 5.55
N PRO A 87 7.20 -1.26 5.18
CA PRO A 87 6.66 -2.58 4.88
C PRO A 87 7.06 -3.13 3.50
N SER A 88 7.68 -2.30 2.64
CA SER A 88 8.17 -2.74 1.31
C SER A 88 9.57 -3.36 1.39
N SER A 89 10.16 -3.35 2.59
CA SER A 89 11.52 -3.79 2.89
C SER A 89 11.50 -5.08 3.72
N ASN A 90 12.47 -5.95 3.47
CA ASN A 90 12.74 -7.12 4.32
C ASN A 90 13.90 -6.84 5.30
N LEU A 91 14.33 -5.58 5.42
CA LEU A 91 15.48 -5.15 6.21
C LEU A 91 15.11 -3.99 7.14
N ASN A 92 15.96 -3.74 8.13
CA ASN A 92 15.84 -2.56 8.99
C ASN A 92 16.34 -1.26 8.33
N THR A 93 16.58 -1.26 7.01
CA THR A 93 17.11 -0.12 6.24
C THR A 93 16.29 0.19 4.98
N PRO A 94 14.97 0.42 5.08
CA PRO A 94 14.03 0.53 3.95
C PRO A 94 14.44 1.54 2.86
N LYS A 95 15.10 2.64 3.25
CA LYS A 95 15.57 3.67 2.31
C LYS A 95 16.74 3.20 1.42
N ARG A 96 17.42 2.12 1.81
CA ARG A 96 18.59 1.59 1.11
C ARG A 96 18.20 0.48 0.13
N ASP A 97 17.30 -0.40 0.54
CA ASP A 97 16.91 -1.59 -0.21
C ASP A 97 15.65 -1.41 -1.06
N VAL A 98 14.72 -0.53 -0.66
CA VAL A 98 13.52 -0.24 -1.45
C VAL A 98 13.77 0.96 -2.36
N THR A 99 13.54 0.77 -3.66
CA THR A 99 13.59 1.85 -4.63
C THR A 99 12.44 2.84 -4.38
N VAL A 100 12.78 4.12 -4.28
CA VAL A 100 11.81 5.21 -4.18
C VAL A 100 11.14 5.41 -5.53
N LEU A 101 9.82 5.32 -5.55
CA LEU A 101 9.02 5.44 -6.76
C LEU A 101 8.79 6.90 -7.15
N ASN A 102 8.71 7.15 -8.45
CA ASN A 102 8.24 8.39 -9.00
C ASN A 102 6.69 8.38 -9.01
N LEU A 103 6.08 9.18 -8.14
CA LEU A 103 4.63 9.36 -8.10
C LEU A 103 4.32 10.74 -8.67
N GLN A 104 3.65 10.77 -9.81
CA GLN A 104 3.22 12.00 -10.46
C GLN A 104 1.86 12.43 -9.90
N GLN A 105 1.68 13.73 -9.68
CA GLN A 105 0.42 14.30 -9.17
C GLN A 105 0.00 13.75 -7.78
N ARG A 106 0.98 13.59 -6.87
CA ARG A 106 0.76 13.05 -5.51
C ARG A 106 -0.36 13.69 -4.70
N ASN A 107 -0.76 14.92 -5.01
CA ASN A 107 -1.79 15.66 -4.28
C ASN A 107 -3.11 15.79 -5.06
N ALA A 108 -3.35 14.91 -6.03
CA ALA A 108 -4.57 14.88 -6.84
C ALA A 108 -5.36 13.58 -6.62
N ALA A 109 -6.62 13.58 -7.06
CA ALA A 109 -7.49 12.40 -7.00
C ALA A 109 -6.97 11.22 -7.85
N THR A 110 -6.11 11.49 -8.83
CA THR A 110 -5.43 10.47 -9.64
C THR A 110 -3.92 10.61 -9.47
N VAL A 111 -3.24 9.49 -9.27
CA VAL A 111 -1.77 9.39 -9.27
C VAL A 111 -1.33 8.44 -10.37
N THR A 112 -0.26 8.81 -11.06
CA THR A 112 0.45 7.92 -11.98
C THR A 112 1.77 7.51 -11.34
N ILE A 113 2.03 6.20 -11.32
CA ILE A 113 3.19 5.60 -10.69
C ILE A 113 3.98 4.89 -11.78
N GLU A 114 5.21 5.35 -11.98
CA GLU A 114 6.14 4.74 -12.91
C GLU A 114 6.91 3.63 -12.19
N ILE A 115 6.74 2.38 -12.63
CA ILE A 115 7.49 1.25 -12.08
C ILE A 115 8.90 1.28 -12.66
N PRO A 116 9.96 1.31 -11.83
CA PRO A 116 11.33 1.33 -12.31
C PRO A 116 11.70 0.10 -13.15
N PRO A 117 12.76 0.19 -13.96
CA PRO A 117 13.32 -0.96 -14.68
C PRO A 117 13.72 -2.11 -13.74
N ALA A 118 13.68 -3.34 -14.26
CA ALA A 118 13.94 -4.55 -13.48
C ALA A 118 15.33 -4.53 -12.81
N GLU A 119 16.34 -4.02 -13.51
CA GLU A 119 17.72 -3.85 -13.01
C GLU A 119 17.79 -2.96 -11.76
N THR A 120 16.91 -1.97 -11.65
CA THR A 120 16.84 -1.06 -10.50
C THR A 120 16.10 -1.73 -9.34
N LEU A 121 15.03 -2.47 -9.64
CA LEU A 121 14.22 -3.18 -8.64
C LEU A 121 14.93 -4.41 -8.05
N MET A 122 15.77 -5.08 -8.85
CA MET A 122 16.45 -6.34 -8.51
C MET A 122 17.95 -6.15 -8.32
N ARG A 123 18.41 -4.91 -8.10
CA ARG A 123 19.84 -4.59 -8.03
C ARG A 123 20.53 -5.36 -6.89
N ALA A 124 21.48 -6.23 -7.25
CA ALA A 124 22.30 -6.97 -6.31
C ALA A 124 23.00 -6.02 -5.32
N GLY A 125 23.05 -6.41 -4.05
CA GLY A 125 23.66 -5.62 -2.98
C GLY A 125 22.77 -4.51 -2.39
N ARG A 126 21.66 -4.14 -3.04
CA ARG A 126 20.58 -3.35 -2.39
C ARG A 126 19.52 -4.24 -1.78
N VAL A 127 19.12 -5.29 -2.49
CA VAL A 127 18.08 -6.23 -2.05
C VAL A 127 18.71 -7.57 -1.67
N VAL A 128 18.25 -8.17 -0.56
CA VAL A 128 18.76 -9.45 -0.05
C VAL A 128 18.40 -10.63 -0.97
N HIS A 129 17.18 -10.62 -1.49
CA HIS A 129 16.65 -11.65 -2.40
C HIS A 129 16.21 -10.96 -3.68
N ALA A 130 17.12 -10.80 -4.64
CA ALA A 130 16.83 -10.10 -5.89
C ALA A 130 15.73 -10.82 -6.70
N GLU A 131 15.77 -12.15 -6.65
CA GLU A 131 14.91 -13.12 -7.33
C GLU A 131 13.51 -13.29 -6.71
N ALA A 132 13.29 -12.81 -5.49
CA ALA A 132 11.98 -12.90 -4.83
C ALA A 132 11.00 -11.82 -5.33
N ASP A 133 9.70 -12.05 -5.13
CA ASP A 133 8.66 -11.04 -5.34
C ASP A 133 9.01 -9.73 -4.62
N LYS A 134 8.68 -8.61 -5.27
CA LYS A 134 8.83 -7.27 -4.70
C LYS A 134 7.45 -6.69 -4.44
N HIS A 135 7.18 -6.34 -3.20
CA HIS A 135 5.92 -5.71 -2.79
C HIS A 135 6.16 -4.23 -2.50
N LEU A 136 5.63 -3.36 -3.34
CA LEU A 136 5.74 -1.91 -3.19
C LEU A 136 4.43 -1.36 -2.63
N HIS A 137 4.48 -0.78 -1.44
CA HIS A 137 3.30 -0.27 -0.77
C HIS A 137 3.07 1.21 -1.08
N ILE A 138 1.86 1.50 -1.54
CA ILE A 138 1.37 2.86 -1.79
C ILE A 138 0.19 3.12 -0.87
N ILE A 139 0.19 4.29 -0.24
CA ILE A 139 -0.88 4.76 0.62
C ILE A 139 -1.52 5.98 -0.04
N LEU A 140 -2.84 5.92 -0.18
CA LEU A 140 -3.68 7.10 -0.28
C LEU A 140 -4.06 7.55 1.12
N GLU A 141 -3.94 8.84 1.36
CA GLU A 141 -4.56 9.59 2.44
C GLU A 141 -5.53 10.58 1.80
N ALA A 142 -6.82 10.45 2.10
CA ALA A 142 -7.88 11.29 1.54
C ALA A 142 -8.74 11.89 2.65
N SER A 143 -9.09 13.16 2.54
CA SER A 143 -10.01 13.84 3.47
C SER A 143 -10.84 14.88 2.72
N ASN A 144 -12.00 15.23 3.28
CA ASN A 144 -12.76 16.39 2.86
C ASN A 144 -12.84 17.44 3.98
N GLY A 145 -11.71 17.81 4.60
CA GLY A 145 -11.68 18.76 5.73
C GLY A 145 -12.00 18.16 7.11
N GLY A 146 -12.46 16.91 7.15
CA GLY A 146 -12.67 16.13 8.37
C GLY A 146 -11.60 15.07 8.63
N GLN A 147 -11.98 13.99 9.30
CA GLN A 147 -11.08 12.87 9.59
C GLN A 147 -10.66 12.17 8.28
N PRO A 148 -9.34 11.99 8.03
CA PRO A 148 -8.88 11.33 6.81
C PRO A 148 -9.18 9.83 6.82
N ALA A 149 -9.34 9.28 5.62
CA ALA A 149 -9.33 7.85 5.37
C ALA A 149 -8.06 7.44 4.62
N TYR A 150 -7.70 6.17 4.77
CA TYR A 150 -6.51 5.61 4.17
C TYR A 150 -6.84 4.38 3.32
N ARG A 151 -6.20 4.27 2.15
CA ARG A 151 -6.23 3.06 1.33
C ARG A 151 -4.81 2.59 1.06
N ARG A 152 -4.57 1.30 1.30
CA ARG A 152 -3.30 0.64 0.97
C ARG A 152 -3.44 -0.11 -0.34
N VAL A 153 -2.49 0.15 -1.22
CA VAL A 153 -2.31 -0.56 -2.48
C VAL A 153 -0.94 -1.24 -2.45
N ILE A 154 -0.88 -2.51 -2.83
CA ILE A 154 0.35 -3.29 -2.99
C ILE A 154 0.55 -3.52 -4.47
N LEU A 155 1.65 -3.01 -4.99
CA LEU A 155 2.11 -3.30 -6.35
C LEU A 155 3.16 -4.41 -6.24
N THR A 156 2.83 -5.58 -6.78
CA THR A 156 3.69 -6.77 -6.72
C THR A 156 4.37 -6.96 -8.07
N ILE A 157 5.70 -6.86 -8.07
CA ILE A 157 6.52 -7.31 -9.20
C ILE A 157 6.91 -8.74 -8.91
N LYS A 158 6.58 -9.65 -9.84
CA LYS A 158 6.93 -11.07 -9.69
C LYS A 158 8.43 -11.26 -9.84
N GLY A 159 9.00 -12.01 -8.89
CA GLY A 159 10.39 -12.41 -8.92
C GLY A 159 10.64 -13.48 -9.98
N ASN A 160 11.87 -13.55 -10.47
CA ASN A 160 12.27 -14.57 -11.43
C ASN A 160 12.69 -15.85 -10.69
N THR A 161 11.74 -16.47 -9.98
CA THR A 161 11.95 -17.84 -9.48
C THR A 161 11.79 -18.76 -10.67
N SER A 162 12.91 -19.24 -11.20
CA SER A 162 12.96 -20.25 -12.26
C SER A 162 11.99 -21.40 -11.93
N SER A 163 11.06 -21.66 -12.84
CA SER A 163 10.36 -22.94 -12.94
C SER A 163 11.36 -24.01 -13.40
N GLU A 164 12.33 -24.34 -12.57
CA GLU A 164 13.25 -25.46 -12.78
C GLU A 164 13.25 -26.30 -11.51
N LYS A 165 12.21 -27.13 -11.40
CA LYS A 165 12.20 -28.37 -10.61
C LYS A 165 10.89 -29.09 -10.94
N THR A 166 10.95 -30.02 -11.89
CA THR A 166 10.65 -31.46 -11.69
C THR A 166 10.45 -32.12 -13.06
N GLU A 167 11.53 -32.47 -13.75
CA GLU A 167 11.56 -33.58 -14.70
C GLU A 167 12.96 -34.21 -14.59
N GLY A 168 13.02 -35.52 -14.33
CA GLY A 168 14.28 -36.25 -14.24
C GLY A 168 14.74 -36.63 -12.82
N ARG A 169 13.89 -37.31 -12.05
CA ARG A 169 14.39 -38.33 -11.10
C ARG A 169 13.81 -39.66 -11.54
N GLU A 170 14.52 -40.32 -12.46
CA GLU A 170 14.29 -41.73 -12.74
C GLU A 170 14.54 -42.52 -11.45
N HIS A 171 13.48 -43.17 -10.97
CA HIS A 171 13.56 -44.17 -9.93
C HIS A 171 14.24 -45.41 -10.54
N GLN A 172 15.54 -45.56 -10.35
CA GLN A 172 16.16 -46.88 -10.44
C GLN A 172 15.64 -47.70 -9.25
N GLY A 173 14.73 -48.63 -9.55
CA GLY A 173 14.33 -49.67 -8.62
C GLY A 173 15.54 -50.55 -8.32
N HIS A 174 15.83 -50.73 -7.03
CA HIS A 174 16.66 -51.83 -6.56
C HIS A 174 15.81 -53.09 -6.61
N ASP A 175 16.21 -54.05 -7.45
CA ASP A 175 15.70 -55.42 -7.42
C ASP A 175 16.14 -56.13 -6.14
N GLU A 176 15.20 -56.87 -5.55
CA GLU A 176 15.42 -57.83 -4.47
C GLU A 176 16.25 -59.02 -4.96
N ILE A 177 17.29 -59.42 -4.21
CA ILE A 177 17.58 -60.80 -3.75
C ILE A 177 18.28 -60.71 -2.38
#